data_AF-A0A9Q1IDR5-F1
#
_entry.id   AF-A0A9Q1IDR5-F1
#
_cell.length_a   1.000
_cell.length_b   1.000
_cell.length_c   1.000
_cell.angle_alpha   90.00
_cell.angle_beta   90.00
_cell.angle_gamma   90.00
#
_symmetry.space_group_name_H-M   'P 1'
#
loop_
_entity.id
_entity.type
_entity.pdbx_description
1 polymer ?
#
loop_
_entity_poly.entity_id
_entity_poly.type
_entity_poly.pdbx_seq_one_letter_code
_entity_poly.pdbx_strand_id
1 'polypeptide(L)' 'MSGKGDLIGSDSLTKEQVIKTNANVKALTYCDLQYISLKGLREVLRLYPEYAQKFVSEIQHDLTYNLREGSRSGRGLGE' A
#
# COMPACT_ATOMS: atom_id res chain seq x y z
N MET A 1 10.03 13.25 5.87
CA MET A 1 10.92 12.21 6.40
C MET A 1 10.02 11.04 6.73
N SER A 2 10.08 9.96 5.95
CA SER A 2 9.29 8.77 6.26
C SER A 2 9.86 8.09 7.50
N GLY A 3 9.03 7.92 8.53
CA GLY A 3 9.41 7.51 9.88
C GLY A 3 8.94 6.11 10.24
N LYS A 4 9.38 5.64 11.42
CA LYS A 4 9.01 4.33 11.98
C LYS A 4 7.48 4.19 12.06
N GLY A 5 6.92 3.22 11.34
CA GLY A 5 5.48 2.96 11.28
C GLY A 5 4.82 3.35 9.96
N ASP A 6 5.58 3.92 9.01
CA ASP A 6 5.04 4.23 7.69
C ASP A 6 4.69 2.98 6.90
N LEU A 7 3.47 2.94 6.38
CA LEU A 7 3.00 1.86 5.52
C LEU A 7 3.02 2.31 4.05
N ILE A 8 3.73 1.55 3.24
CA ILE A 8 3.87 1.79 1.80
C ILE A 8 3.16 0.67 1.05
N GLY A 9 2.21 0.99 0.18
CA GLY A 9 1.43 -0.03 -0.50
C GLY A 9 0.43 0.51 -1.52
N SER A 10 -0.71 -0.16 -1.64
CA SER A 10 -1.84 0.28 -2.47
C SER A 10 -3.15 0.00 -1.75
N ASP A 11 -4.13 0.85 -2.01
CA ASP A 11 -5.54 0.74 -1.61
C ASP A 11 -6.29 -0.42 -2.29
N SER A 12 -5.74 -1.00 -3.36
CA SER A 12 -6.41 -1.98 -4.22
C SER A 12 -5.95 -3.43 -3.96
N LEU A 13 -5.91 -3.85 -2.70
CA LEU A 13 -5.35 -5.14 -2.27
C LEU A 13 -6.19 -6.37 -2.68
N THR A 14 -7.47 -6.16 -3.00
CA THR A 14 -8.43 -7.22 -3.33
C THR A 14 -8.56 -7.51 -4.82
N LYS A 15 -8.06 -6.62 -5.70
CA LYS A 15 -8.13 -6.78 -7.15
C LYS A 15 -6.95 -7.63 -7.63
N GLU A 16 -7.22 -8.66 -8.43
CA GLU A 16 -6.20 -9.48 -9.12
C GLU A 16 -5.44 -8.76 -10.24
N GLN A 17 -5.60 -7.45 -10.34
CA GLN A 17 -4.88 -6.68 -11.35
C GLN A 17 -3.47 -6.39 -10.88
N VAL A 18 -2.55 -6.43 -11.83
CA VAL A 18 -1.17 -5.97 -11.63
C VAL A 18 -1.20 -4.52 -11.17
N ILE A 19 -0.74 -4.28 -9.94
CA ILE A 19 -0.62 -2.92 -9.39
C ILE A 19 0.67 -2.33 -9.94
N LYS A 20 0.53 -1.41 -10.89
CA LYS A 20 1.66 -0.60 -11.35
C LYS A 20 2.01 0.42 -10.28
N THR A 21 3.27 0.43 -9.87
CA THR A 21 3.83 1.38 -8.91
C THR A 21 4.13 2.71 -9.58
N ASN A 22 3.71 3.82 -8.98
CA ASN A 22 3.89 5.17 -9.52
C ASN A 22 5.24 5.82 -9.13
N ALA A 23 5.98 5.22 -8.20
CA ALA A 23 7.22 5.76 -7.66
C ALA A 23 8.17 4.64 -7.23
N ASN A 24 9.47 4.95 -7.18
CA ASN A 24 10.49 4.04 -6.68
C ASN A 24 10.84 4.35 -5.22
N VAL A 25 10.66 3.37 -4.34
CA VAL A 25 11.00 3.48 -2.93
C VAL A 25 12.49 3.17 -2.73
N LYS A 26 13.23 4.03 -2.02
CA LYS A 26 14.63 3.80 -1.66
C LYS A 26 14.84 4.10 -0.18
N ALA A 27 15.59 3.23 0.50
CA ALA A 27 16.07 3.50 1.84
C ALA A 27 17.27 4.47 1.74
N LEU A 28 17.24 5.56 2.52
CA LEU A 28 18.34 6.53 2.60
C LEU A 28 19.36 6.15 3.69
N THR A 29 18.97 5.28 4.61
CA THR A 29 19.76 4.75 5.71
C THR A 29 19.45 3.25 5.87
N TYR A 30 20.15 2.56 6.78
CA TYR A 30 19.79 1.19 7.15
C TYR A 30 18.39 1.17 7.76
N CYS A 31 17.48 0.40 7.17
CA CYS A 31 16.10 0.27 7.59
C CYS A 31 15.71 -1.20 7.73
N ASP A 32 15.05 -1.55 8.83
CA ASP A 32 14.35 -2.82 8.97
C ASP A 32 12.94 -2.69 8.39
N LEU A 33 12.64 -3.50 7.37
CA LEU A 33 11.37 -3.48 6.66
C LEU A 33 10.62 -4.78 6.92
N GLN A 34 9.34 -4.65 7.25
CA GLN A 34 8.41 -5.77 7.27
C GLN A 34 7.57 -5.71 6.00
N TYR A 35 7.40 -6.86 5.35
CA TYR A 35 6.57 -6.96 4.15
C TYR A 35 5.65 -8.17 4.25
N ILE A 36 4.47 -8.04 3.68
CA ILE A 36 3.54 -9.13 3.48
C ILE A 36 3.23 -9.27 1.99
N SER A 37 3.28 -10.49 1.48
CA SER A 37 2.93 -10.72 0.08
C SER A 37 1.42 -10.53 -0.13
N LEU A 38 1.02 -9.82 -1.19
CA LEU A 38 -0.39 -9.64 -1.54
C LEU A 38 -1.12 -10.96 -1.71
N LYS A 39 -0.44 -11.97 -2.27
CA LYS A 39 -0.99 -13.31 -2.44
C LYS A 39 -1.30 -13.97 -1.09
N GLY A 40 -0.33 -13.99 -0.16
CA GLY A 40 -0.52 -14.59 1.16
C GLY A 40 -1.56 -13.84 2.00
N LEU A 41 -1.52 -12.51 1.97
CA LEU A 41 -2.53 -11.69 2.62
C LEU A 41 -3.93 -12.00 2.09
N ARG A 42 -4.10 -12.12 0.77
CA ARG A 42 -5.38 -12.43 0.15
C ARG A 42 -5.88 -13.83 0.46
N GLU A 43 -4.99 -14.83 0.56
CA GLU A 43 -5.35 -16.17 1.01
C GLU A 43 -5.90 -16.13 2.44
N VAL A 44 -5.27 -15.38 3.34
CA VAL A 44 -5.78 -15.17 4.71
C VAL A 44 -7.11 -14.42 4.73
N LEU A 45 -7.22 -13.34 3.96
CA LEU A 45 -8.47 -12.57 3.87
C LEU A 45 -9.64 -13.38 3.28
N ARG A 46 -9.36 -14.36 2.39
CA ARG A 46 -10.37 -15.30 1.90
C ARG A 46 -10.89 -16.24 2.97
N LEU A 47 -10.07 -16.61 3.95
CA LEU A 47 -10.48 -17.42 5.10
C LEU A 47 -11.33 -16.62 6.09
N TYR A 48 -11.13 -15.29 6.15
CA TYR A 48 -11.82 -14.38 7.08
C TYR A 48 -12.50 -13.23 6.33
N PRO A 49 -13.63 -13.48 5.63
CA PRO A 49 -14.30 -12.46 4.81
C PRO A 49 -14.84 -11.27 5.62
N GLU A 50 -15.28 -11.50 6.86
CA GLU A 50 -15.74 -10.44 7.77
C GLU A 50 -14.60 -9.47 8.12
N TYR A 51 -13.40 -10.01 8.36
CA TYR A 51 -12.21 -9.20 8.61
C TYR A 51 -11.71 -8.53 7.33
N ALA A 52 -11.83 -9.19 6.17
CA ALA A 52 -11.35 -8.65 4.89
C ALA A 52 -11.99 -7.31 4.53
N GLN A 53 -13.30 -7.17 4.73
CA GLN A 53 -14.01 -5.90 4.50
C GLN A 53 -13.44 -4.78 5.38
N LYS A 54 -13.26 -5.07 6.68
CA LYS A 54 -12.72 -4.12 7.65
C LYS A 54 -11.27 -3.74 7.32
N PHE A 55 -10.44 -4.74 7.04
CA PHE A 55 -9.03 -4.55 6.69
C PHE A 55 -8.86 -3.65 5.46
N VAL A 56 -9.65 -3.85 4.39
CA VAL A 56 -9.58 -3.01 3.18
C VAL A 56 -9.98 -1.56 3.47
N SER A 57 -10.88 -1.32 4.41
CA SER A 57 -11.26 0.03 4.82
C SER A 57 -10.18 0.68 5.69
N GLU A 58 -9.62 -0.04 6.66
CA GLU A 58 -8.62 0.48 7.60
C GLU A 58 -7.27 0.70 6.91
N ILE A 59 -6.85 -0.21 6.03
CA ILE A 59 -5.55 -0.13 5.34
C ILE A 59 -5.44 1.11 4.45
N GLN A 60 -6.55 1.65 3.94
CA GLN A 60 -6.55 2.91 3.19
C GLN A 60 -6.23 4.12 4.06
N HIS A 61 -6.62 4.08 5.34
CA HIS A 61 -6.31 5.12 6.31
C HIS A 61 -4.89 4.98 6.87
N ASP A 62 -4.42 3.74 7.07
CA ASP A 62 -3.07 3.46 7.57
C ASP A 62 -1.99 3.60 6.49
N LEU A 63 -2.37 3.65 5.21
CA LEU A 63 -1.44 3.81 4.10
C LEU A 63 -0.79 5.20 4.11
N THR A 64 0.47 5.27 4.50
CA THR A 64 1.25 6.51 4.43
C THR A 64 1.56 6.89 2.99
N TYR A 65 1.86 5.91 2.14
CA TYR A 65 2.17 6.13 0.72
C TYR A 65 1.44 5.14 -0.18
N ASN A 66 0.55 5.68 -1.01
CA ASN A 66 -0.16 4.92 -2.04
C ASN A 66 0.60 4.94 -3.37
N LEU A 67 1.24 3.82 -3.68
CA LEU A 67 2.00 3.62 -4.90
C LEU A 67 1.13 3.26 -6.12
N ARG A 68 -0.20 3.15 -6.00
CA ARG A 68 -1.07 2.83 -7.14
C ARG A 68 -0.93 3.86 -8.26
N GLU A 69 -0.73 3.41 -9.49
CA GLU A 69 -0.83 4.27 -10.66
C GLU A 69 -2.28 4.78 -10.82
N GLY A 70 -2.48 6.10 -10.72
CA GLY A 70 -3.81 6.74 -10.80
C GLY A 70 -4.32 7.40 -9.51
N SER A 71 -3.70 7.15 -8.35
CA SER A 71 -3.95 7.91 -7.10
C SER A 71 -3.21 9.26 -7.12
N ARG A 72 -3.29 9.99 -8.23
CA ARG A 72 -2.83 11.38 -8.32
C ARG A 72 -4.00 12.30 -7.98
N SER A 73 -4.04 12.75 -6.73
CA SER A 73 -4.68 14.02 -6.41
C SER A 73 -3.62 14.98 -5.84
N GLY A 74 -3.06 15.80 -6.73
CA GLY A 74 -2.60 17.13 -6.38
C GLY A 74 -1.09 17.46 -6.43
N ARG A 75 -0.76 18.30 -7.45
CA ARG A 75 0.19 19.43 -7.44
C ARG A 75 1.68 19.17 -7.68
N GLY A 76 2.03 19.09 -8.96
CA GLY A 76 3.17 19.81 -9.51
C GLY A 76 2.66 20.77 -10.59
N LEU A 77 2.41 22.03 -10.21
CA LEU A 77 2.49 23.17 -11.12
C LEU A 77 3.97 23.49 -11.30
N GLY A 78 4.41 23.79 -12.52
CA GLY A 78 5.66 24.50 -12.76
C GLY A 78 6.72 23.74 -13.56
N GLU A 79 6.84 24.17 -14.83
CA GLU A 79 7.97 24.10 -15.77
C GLU A 79 8.29 22.77 -16.47
#